data_AF-A0A524ILU2-F1
#
_entry.id   AF-A0A524ILU2-F1
#
_cell.length_a   1.000
_cell.length_b   1.000
_cell.length_c   1.000
_cell.angle_alpha   90.00
_cell.angle_beta   90.00
_cell.angle_gamma   90.00
#
_symmetry.space_group_name_H-M   'P 1'
#
loop_
_entity.id
_entity.type
_entity.pdbx_description
1 polymer ?
#
loop_
_entity_poly.entity_id
_entity_poly.type
_entity_poly.pdbx_seq_one_letter_code
_entity_poly.pdbx_strand_id
1 'polypeptide(L)' 'MSNNEEKASRLLGPEQAQAAEAADRSNPVPGDEPPCPECESAMLRHVEKHPAPRASNSPFRVRLVCSSEDCGAWTVYDW' A
#
# COMPACT_ATOMS: atom_id res chain seq x y z
N MET A 1 -29.75 -0.25 12.94
CA MET A 1 -28.51 0.50 13.20
C MET A 1 -27.44 -0.12 12.32
N SER A 2 -26.79 0.74 11.55
CA SER A 2 -25.88 0.55 10.41
C SER A 2 -25.23 -0.83 10.24
N ASN A 3 -25.60 -1.53 9.17
CA ASN A 3 -24.69 -2.47 8.51
C ASN A 3 -23.56 -1.63 7.88
N ASN A 4 -22.57 -1.23 8.68
CA ASN A 4 -21.24 -0.97 8.14
C ASN A 4 -20.71 -2.35 7.76
N GLU A 5 -21.12 -2.85 6.60
CA GLU A 5 -20.33 -3.82 5.87
C GLU A 5 -18.98 -3.14 5.66
N GLU A 6 -18.02 -3.47 6.52
CA GLU A 6 -16.61 -3.25 6.33
C GLU A 6 -16.31 -3.55 4.86
N LYS A 7 -16.19 -2.53 4.01
CA LYS A 7 -15.65 -2.71 2.66
C LYS A 7 -14.23 -3.23 2.87
N ALA A 8 -14.10 -4.55 2.87
CA ALA A 8 -12.88 -5.23 3.22
C ALA A 8 -11.80 -4.73 2.26
N SER A 9 -10.80 -4.04 2.81
CA SER A 9 -9.66 -3.56 2.03
C SER A 9 -9.05 -4.74 1.27
N ARG A 10 -9.02 -4.65 -0.05
CA ARG A 10 -8.65 -5.76 -0.94
C ARG A 10 -7.14 -5.79 -1.13
N LEU A 11 -6.50 -6.92 -0.85
CA LEU A 11 -5.08 -7.09 -1.15
C LEU A 11 -4.87 -7.14 -2.68
N LEU A 12 -3.93 -6.36 -3.20
CA LEU A 12 -3.52 -6.39 -4.61
C LEU A 12 -2.91 -7.75 -4.98
N GLY A 13 -3.11 -8.18 -6.22
CA GLY A 13 -2.44 -9.36 -6.77
C GLY A 13 -0.92 -9.15 -6.87
N PRO A 14 -0.12 -10.21 -7.01
CA PRO A 14 1.35 -10.13 -6.96
C PRO A 14 1.99 -9.20 -8.01
N GLU A 15 1.44 -9.17 -9.23
CA GLU A 15 1.94 -8.31 -10.30
C GLU A 15 1.61 -6.83 -10.04
N GLN A 16 0.40 -6.56 -9.59
CA GLN A 16 -0.10 -5.22 -9.25
C GLN A 16 0.64 -4.65 -8.03
N ALA A 17 0.88 -5.50 -7.03
CA ALA A 17 1.68 -5.18 -5.86
C ALA A 17 3.12 -4.79 -6.23
N GLN A 18 3.77 -5.57 -7.11
CA GLN A 18 5.12 -5.25 -7.60
C GLN A 18 5.16 -3.95 -8.40
N ALA A 19 4.16 -3.71 -9.26
CA ALA A 19 4.08 -2.45 -10.01
C ALA A 19 3.94 -1.23 -9.08
N ALA A 20 3.06 -1.33 -8.08
CA ALA A 20 2.87 -0.28 -7.08
C ALA A 20 4.13 -0.07 -6.22
N GLU A 21 4.81 -1.15 -5.81
CA GLU A 21 6.10 -1.07 -5.11
C GLU A 21 7.18 -0.40 -5.96
N ALA A 22 7.35 -0.82 -7.22
CA ALA A 22 8.36 -0.25 -8.11
C ALA A 22 8.11 1.25 -8.37
N ALA A 23 6.84 1.65 -8.50
CA ALA A 23 6.45 3.05 -8.64
C ALA A 23 6.77 3.85 -7.36
N ASP A 24 6.40 3.34 -6.18
CA ASP A 24 6.70 4.00 -4.89
C ASP A 24 8.21 4.10 -4.64
N ARG A 25 8.98 3.05 -4.94
CA ARG A 25 10.44 3.06 -4.78
C ARG A 25 11.12 4.07 -5.70
N SER A 26 10.56 4.31 -6.88
CA SER A 26 11.11 5.27 -7.84
C SER A 26 10.92 6.72 -7.36
N ASN A 27 9.82 7.01 -6.66
CA ASN A 27 9.49 8.34 -6.12
C ASN A 27 8.93 8.25 -4.68
N PRO A 28 9.77 8.01 -3.66
CA PRO A 28 9.29 7.72 -2.30
C PRO A 28 8.91 8.96 -1.48
N VAL A 29 8.63 10.08 -2.17
CA VAL A 29 8.33 11.37 -1.57
C VAL A 29 6.83 11.52 -1.30
N PRO A 30 6.43 12.04 -0.13
CA PRO A 30 5.03 12.37 0.14
C PRO A 30 4.48 13.36 -0.91
N GLY A 31 3.30 13.09 -1.46
CA GLY A 31 2.67 13.91 -2.51
C GLY A 31 2.92 13.45 -3.95
N ASP A 32 3.77 12.44 -4.17
CA ASP A 32 3.95 11.73 -5.45
C ASP A 32 3.50 10.26 -5.30
N GLU A 33 2.38 10.04 -4.61
CA GLU A 33 1.84 8.71 -4.39
C GLU A 33 1.58 7.96 -5.72
N PRO A 34 1.98 6.68 -5.83
CA PRO A 34 1.75 5.93 -7.05
C PRO A 34 0.24 5.72 -7.29
N PRO A 35 -0.21 5.63 -8.56
CA PRO A 35 -1.60 5.36 -8.86
C PRO A 35 -1.96 3.92 -8.49
N CYS A 36 -3.19 3.73 -8.00
CA CYS A 36 -3.74 2.42 -7.70
C CYS A 36 -3.98 1.66 -9.02
N PRO A 37 -3.46 0.43 -9.17
CA PRO A 37 -3.60 -0.32 -10.41
C PRO A 37 -5.03 -0.82 -10.69
N GLU A 38 -5.95 -0.73 -9.72
CA GLU A 38 -7.34 -1.17 -9.87
C GLU A 38 -8.30 -0.03 -10.24
N CYS A 39 -8.02 1.21 -9.83
CA CYS A 39 -8.95 2.33 -9.99
C CYS A 39 -8.29 3.69 -10.25
N GLU A 40 -6.97 3.72 -10.46
CA GLU A 40 -6.13 4.90 -10.79
C GLU A 40 -6.09 6.01 -9.72
N SER A 41 -6.81 5.87 -8.61
CA SER A 41 -6.73 6.78 -7.47
C SER A 41 -5.37 6.68 -6.77
N ALA A 42 -4.93 7.73 -6.09
CA ALA A 42 -3.63 7.74 -5.40
C ALA A 42 -3.53 6.63 -4.32
N MET A 43 -2.38 5.97 -4.20
CA MET A 43 -2.09 5.03 -3.11
C MET A 43 -1.30 5.72 -2.00
N LEU A 44 -1.97 5.98 -0.88
CA LEU A 44 -1.39 6.59 0.31
C LEU A 44 -0.30 5.68 0.91
N ARG A 45 0.84 6.30 1.19
CA ARG A 45 2.03 5.63 1.71
C ARG A 45 2.09 5.70 3.23
N HIS A 46 2.13 4.54 3.87
CA HIS A 46 2.28 4.41 5.32
C HIS A 46 3.57 3.65 5.64
N VAL A 47 4.51 4.30 6.34
CA VAL A 47 5.78 3.69 6.75
C VAL A 47 5.68 3.26 8.22
N GLU A 48 5.82 1.97 8.47
CA GLU A 48 5.77 1.37 9.79
C GLU A 48 7.17 0.86 10.18
N LYS A 49 7.63 1.12 11.40
CA LYS A 49 8.86 0.52 11.92
C LYS A 49 8.58 -0.94 12.26
N HIS A 50 9.46 -1.86 11.87
CA HIS A 50 9.29 -3.27 12.23
C HIS A 50 9.38 -3.45 13.77
N PRO A 51 8.44 -4.20 14.38
CA PRO A 51 8.45 -4.45 15.83
C PRO A 51 9.49 -5.51 16.28
N ALA A 52 10.18 -6.19 15.37
CA ALA A 52 11.19 -7.21 15.69
C ALA A 52 12.30 -7.27 14.62
N PRO A 53 13.55 -7.62 14.99
CA PRO A 53 14.63 -7.82 14.03
C PRO A 53 14.30 -9.06 13.19
N ARG A 54 13.87 -8.86 11.94
CA ARG A 54 13.81 -9.94 10.95
C ARG A 54 15.15 -10.07 10.26
N ALA A 55 15.40 -11.26 9.71
CA ALA A 55 16.58 -11.56 8.90
C ALA A 55 16.63 -10.80 7.56
N SER A 56 15.58 -10.02 7.22
CA SER A 56 15.57 -9.11 6.08
C SER A 56 16.20 -7.78 6.50
N ASN A 57 17.14 -7.26 5.70
CA ASN A 57 17.96 -6.09 6.04
C ASN A 57 17.19 -4.76 6.15
N SER A 58 15.88 -4.75 5.95
CA SER A 58 15.07 -3.52 6.08
C SER A 58 14.49 -3.34 7.48
N PRO A 59 14.72 -2.19 8.13
CA PRO A 59 14.09 -1.85 9.41
C PRO A 59 12.67 -1.27 9.27
N PHE A 60 12.17 -1.04 8.04
CA PHE A 60 10.89 -0.40 7.78
C PHE A 60 10.01 -1.23 6.85
N ARG A 61 8.70 -1.14 7.07
CA ARG A 61 7.68 -1.71 6.19
C ARG A 61 6.86 -0.57 5.58
N VAL A 62 6.62 -0.63 4.28
CA VAL A 62 5.75 0.33 3.60
C VAL A 62 4.45 -0.37 3.25
N ARG A 63 3.34 0.21 3.68
CA ARG A 63 1.99 -0.16 3.26
C ARG A 63 1.45 0.92 2.34
N LEU A 64 1.05 0.52 1.14
CA LEU A 64 0.36 1.38 0.20
C LEU A 64 -1.13 1.06 0.26
N VAL A 65 -1.98 2.07 0.47
CA VAL A 65 -3.43 1.91 0.57
C VAL A 65 -4.10 2.87 -0.41
N CYS A 66 -4.98 2.36 -1.25
CA CYS A 66 -5.75 3.17 -2.17
C CYS A 66 -6.60 4.20 -1.39
N SER A 67 -6.50 5.47 -1.80
CA SER A 67 -7.27 6.59 -1.24
C SER A 67 -8.77 6.50 -1.56
N SER A 68 -9.15 5.74 -2.59
CA SER A 68 -10.56 5.50 -2.91
C SER A 68 -11.15 4.50 -1.92
N GLU A 69 -12.10 4.97 -1.11
CA GLU A 69 -12.90 4.15 -0.18
C GLU A 69 -13.72 3.08 -0.92
N ASP A 70 -14.01 3.28 -2.20
CA ASP A 70 -14.72 2.31 -3.01
C ASP A 70 -13.85 1.14 -3.48
N CYS A 71 -12.57 1.42 -3.76
CA CYS A 71 -11.62 0.43 -4.20
C CYS A 71 -11.01 -0.34 -3.02
N GLY A 72 -10.52 0.38 -2.01
CA GLY A 72 -9.90 -0.21 -0.82
C GLY A 72 -8.68 -1.11 -1.10
N ALA A 73 -8.10 -1.04 -2.30
CA ALA A 73 -6.96 -1.89 -2.67
C ALA A 73 -5.71 -1.51 -1.88
N TRP A 74 -4.90 -2.49 -1.47
CA TRP A 74 -3.68 -2.22 -0.73
C TRP A 74 -2.57 -3.24 -1.02
N THR A 75 -1.33 -2.85 -0.77
CA THR A 75 -0.16 -3.75 -0.78
C THR A 75 0.80 -3.36 0.33
N VAL A 76 1.76 -4.23 0.62
CA VAL A 76 2.77 -4.00 1.64
C VAL A 76 4.09 -4.68 1.28
N TYR A 77 5.20 -3.99 1.51
CA TYR A 77 6.54 -4.51 1.21
C TYR A 77 7.56 -3.99 2.23
N ASP A 78 8.72 -4.64 2.29
CA ASP A 78 9.83 -4.24 3.17
C ASP A 78 10.70 -3.20 2.44
N TRP A 79 11.04 -2.08 3.09
CA TRP A 79 11.69 -0.93 2.45
C TRP A 79 13.21 -1.06 2.29
#